data_AF-A0A423JVS0-F1
#
_entry.id   AF-A0A423JVS0-F1
#
_cell.length_a   1.000
_cell.length_b   1.000
_cell.length_c   1.000
_cell.angle_alpha   90.00
_cell.angle_beta   90.00
_cell.angle_gamma   90.00
#
_symmetry.space_group_name_H-M   'P 1'
#
loop_
_entity.id
_entity.type
_entity.pdbx_description
1 polymer ?
#
loop_
_entity_poly.entity_id
_entity_poly.type
_entity_poly.pdbx_seq_one_letter_code
_entity_poly.pdbx_strand_id
1 'polypeptide(L)' 'MAIEDTKRVYSTSSEESANKYLALGWKLISLSTNEHSPVHVVTYYKLAWQSEGEPIEPEKTDWSKNPFLGGGEFE' A
#
# COMPACT_ATOMS: atom_id res chain seq x y z
N MET A 1 21.69 -7.16 -5.70
CA MET A 1 20.99 -6.20 -4.81
C MET A 1 20.61 -6.95 -3.55
N ALA A 2 21.30 -6.68 -2.44
CA ALA A 2 21.05 -7.35 -1.17
C ALA A 2 19.92 -6.62 -0.41
N ILE A 3 19.07 -7.38 0.29
CA ILE A 3 17.93 -6.87 1.07
C ILE A 3 18.41 -6.06 2.31
N GLU A 4 19.72 -6.07 2.57
CA GLU A 4 20.40 -5.46 3.71
C GLU A 4 20.30 -3.92 3.76
N ASP A 5 19.99 -3.25 2.64
CA ASP A 5 19.83 -1.79 2.56
C ASP A 5 18.37 -1.31 2.74
N THR A 6 17.48 -2.20 3.17
CA THR A 6 16.06 -1.87 3.33
C THR A 6 15.83 -1.04 4.59
N LYS A 7 15.72 0.28 4.45
CA LYS A 7 15.48 1.19 5.58
C LYS A 7 14.07 1.07 6.16
N ARG A 8 13.08 0.81 5.31
CA ARG A 8 11.67 0.70 5.74
C ARG A 8 10.85 -0.14 4.79
N VAL A 9 9.83 -0.80 5.33
CA VAL A 9 8.87 -1.61 4.58
C VAL A 9 7.46 -1.11 4.87
N TYR A 10 6.64 -1.02 3.83
CA TYR A 10 5.22 -0.66 3.90
C TYR A 10 4.37 -1.73 3.21
N SER A 11 3.23 -2.06 3.79
CA SER A 11 2.29 -3.04 3.23
C SER A 11 0.93 -2.37 3.04
N THR A 12 0.36 -2.48 1.84
CA THR A 12 -0.97 -1.93 1.51
C THR A 12 -1.75 -2.92 0.66
N SER A 13 -3.07 -2.96 0.81
CA SER A 13 -3.96 -3.70 -0.10
C SER A 13 -4.59 -2.85 -1.19
N SER A 14 -4.38 -1.53 -1.14
CA SER A 14 -4.85 -0.57 -2.14
C SER A 14 -3.76 -0.36 -3.20
N GLU A 15 -4.11 -0.62 -4.46
CA GLU A 15 -3.26 -0.35 -5.62
C GLU A 15 -2.92 1.14 -5.75
N GLU A 16 -3.92 2.02 -5.56
CA GLU A 16 -3.70 3.48 -5.62
C GLU A 16 -2.66 3.93 -4.60
N SER A 17 -2.75 3.41 -3.38
CA SER A 17 -1.75 3.69 -2.34
C SER A 17 -0.39 3.17 -2.79
N ALA A 18 -0.31 1.93 -3.31
CA ALA A 18 0.95 1.37 -3.77
C ALA A 18 1.60 2.22 -4.87
N ASN A 19 0.81 2.72 -5.82
CA ASN A 19 1.28 3.59 -6.89
C ASN A 19 1.82 4.93 -6.37
N LYS A 20 1.22 5.52 -5.32
CA LYS A 20 1.77 6.72 -4.67
C LYS A 20 3.16 6.48 -4.09
N TYR A 21 3.36 5.36 -3.40
CA TYR A 21 4.68 4.99 -2.87
C TYR A 21 5.69 4.74 -4.01
N LEU A 22 5.28 4.04 -5.08
CA LEU A 22 6.14 3.83 -6.26
C LEU A 22 6.56 5.14 -6.91
N ALA A 23 5.65 6.11 -7.05
CA ALA A 23 5.95 7.43 -7.60
C ALA A 23 6.95 8.23 -6.76
N LEU A 24 7.00 7.98 -5.46
CA LEU A 24 7.96 8.61 -4.53
C LEU A 24 9.35 7.93 -4.53
N GLY A 25 9.52 6.85 -5.30
CA GLY A 25 10.78 6.12 -5.40
C GLY A 25 10.89 4.88 -4.51
N TRP A 26 9.78 4.44 -3.90
CA TRP A 26 9.74 3.13 -3.24
C TRP A 26 9.81 2.01 -4.28
N LYS A 27 10.32 0.86 -3.87
CA LYS A 27 10.41 -0.34 -4.72
C LYS A 27 9.41 -1.39 -4.25
N LEU A 28 8.62 -1.96 -5.17
CA LEU A 28 7.79 -3.12 -4.86
C LEU A 28 8.70 -4.33 -4.67
N ILE A 29 8.67 -4.93 -3.49
CA ILE A 29 9.50 -6.09 -3.15
C ILE A 29 8.70 -7.40 -3.09
N SER A 30 7.39 -7.32 -2.88
CA SER A 30 6.54 -8.51 -2.86
C SER A 30 5.09 -8.13 -3.19
N LEU A 31 4.44 -9.01 -3.93
CA LEU A 31 3.01 -8.99 -4.21
C LEU A 31 2.44 -10.31 -3.70
N SER A 32 1.39 -10.27 -2.90
CA SER A 32 0.78 -11.47 -2.35
C SER A 32 -0.73 -11.35 -2.39
N THR A 33 -1.40 -12.30 -3.02
CA THR A 33 -2.86 -12.41 -3.00
C THR A 33 -3.27 -13.35 -1.89
N ASN A 34 -4.18 -12.91 -1.03
CA ASN A 34 -4.82 -13.79 -0.07
C ASN A 34 -6.13 -14.31 -0.66
N GLU A 35 -6.18 -15.61 -0.90
CA GLU A 35 -7.31 -16.35 -1.49
C GLU A 35 -8.27 -16.84 -0.39
N HIS A 36 -8.46 -16.05 0.67
CA HIS A 36 -9.17 -16.47 1.87
C HIS A 36 -10.63 -16.86 1.61
N SER A 37 -11.21 -16.45 0.47
CA SER A 37 -12.48 -16.93 -0.04
C SER A 37 -12.56 -16.74 -1.56
N PRO A 38 -13.29 -17.62 -2.30
CA PRO A 38 -13.45 -17.53 -3.76
C PRO A 38 -14.15 -16.25 -4.23
N VAL A 39 -14.75 -15.48 -3.31
CA VAL A 39 -15.47 -14.24 -3.58
C VAL A 39 -14.63 -12.99 -3.24
N HIS A 40 -13.59 -13.12 -2.43
CA HIS A 40 -12.79 -11.98 -1.94
C HIS A 40 -11.30 -12.29 -2.01
N VAL A 41 -10.72 -12.05 -3.19
CA VAL A 41 -9.28 -12.03 -3.36
C VAL A 41 -8.77 -10.65 -2.96
N VAL A 42 -7.95 -10.59 -1.90
CA VAL A 42 -7.30 -9.35 -1.47
C VAL A 42 -5.83 -9.39 -1.87
N THR A 43 -5.43 -8.47 -2.74
CA THR A 43 -4.03 -8.29 -3.14
C THR A 43 -3.32 -7.40 -2.13
N TYR A 44 -2.18 -7.85 -1.63
CA TYR A 44 -1.28 -7.10 -0.75
C TYR A 44 0.00 -6.76 -1.49
N TYR A 45 0.33 -5.47 -1.52
CA TYR A 45 1.54 -4.90 -2.07
C TYR A 45 2.50 -4.56 -0.92
N LYS A 46 3.70 -5.14 -0.96
CA LYS A 46 4.80 -4.83 -0.04
C LYS A 46 5.85 -4.01 -0.76
N LEU A 47 6.07 -2.81 -0.25
CA LEU A 47 6.98 -1.80 -0.78
C LEU A 47 8.12 -1.60 0.21
N ALA A 48 9.33 -1.39 -0.30
CA ALA A 48 10.51 -1.11 0.49
C ALA A 48 11.21 0.14 0.00
N TRP A 49 11.70 0.94 0.95
CA TRP A 49 12.60 2.04 0.68
C TRP A 49 14.04 1.55 0.74
N GLN A 50 14.72 1.63 -0.41
CA GLN A 50 16.11 1.20 -0.60
C GLN A 50 16.95 2.31 -1.26
N SER A 51 16.49 3.56 -1.15
CA SER A 51 17.19 4.73 -1.71
C SER A 51 18.01 5.43 -0.63
N GLU A 52 19.11 6.06 -1.05
CA GLU A 52 19.93 6.93 -0.21
C GLU A 52 19.14 8.18 0.18
N GLY A 53 18.51 8.13 1.36
CA GLY A 53 17.73 9.24 1.91
C GLY A 53 16.78 8.78 3.02
N GLU A 54 15.98 9.71 3.53
CA GLU A 54 14.85 9.39 4.41
C GLU A 54 13.66 8.90 3.59
N PRO A 55 12.91 7.90 4.09
CA PRO A 55 11.73 7.38 3.41
C PRO A 55 10.64 8.46 3.33
N ILE A 56 10.25 8.80 2.10
CA ILE A 56 9.15 9.76 1.86
C ILE A 56 7.83 8.98 1.91
N GLU A 57 7.02 9.22 2.93
CA GLU A 57 5.69 8.64 3.04
C GLU A 57 4.69 9.57 2.33
N PRO A 58 3.85 9.08 1.39
CA PRO A 58 2.75 9.87 0.86
C PRO A 58 1.83 10.21 2.04
N GLU A 59 1.30 11.44 2.09
CA GLU A 59 0.28 11.79 3.09
C GLU A 59 -0.79 10.71 3.07
N LYS A 60 -0.98 10.06 4.23
CA LYS A 60 -2.06 9.10 4.42
C LYS A 60 -3.34 9.88 4.16
N THR A 61 -3.88 9.74 2.95
CA THR A 61 -5.23 10.20 2.67
C THR A 61 -6.10 9.37 3.61
N ASP A 62 -6.51 10.00 4.70
CA ASP A 62 -7.35 9.42 5.73
C ASP A 62 -8.69 9.06 5.08
N TRP A 63 -8.80 7.83 4.59
CA TRP A 63 -9.96 7.37 3.83
C TRP A 63 -11.20 7.24 4.72
N SER A 64 -11.03 7.29 6.05
CA SER A 64 -12.11 7.50 7.01
C SER A 64 -12.89 8.80 6.79
N LYS A 65 -12.33 9.74 6.01
CA LYS A 65 -13.01 10.98 5.60
C LYS A 65 -13.56 10.96 4.19
N ASN A 66 -13.47 9.85 3.44
CA ASN A 66 -13.99 9.81 2.08
C ASN A 66 -15.53 9.69 2.11
N PRO A 67 -16.30 10.75 1.79
CA PRO A 67 -17.76 10.74 1.90
C PRO A 67 -18.43 9.81 0.88
N PHE A 68 -17.67 9.30 -0.10
CA PHE A 68 -18.18 8.38 -1.12
C PHE A 68 -18.26 6.91 -0.66
N LEU A 69 -17.70 6.56 0.50
CA LEU A 69 -17.87 5.24 1.13
C LEU A 69 -18.63 5.29 2.46
N GLY A 70 -19.15 6.46 2.84
CA GLY A 70 -19.92 6.65 4.07
C GLY A 70 -21.40 6.38 3.85
N GLY A 71 -21.87 5.23 4.34
CA GLY A 71 -23.26 5.03 4.76
C GLY A 71 -24.29 4.98 3.63
N GLY A 72 -24.47 3.80 3.04
CA GLY A 72 -25.82 3.41 2.67
C GLY A 72 -26.65 3.30 3.95
N GLU A 73 -27.27 4.40 4.36
CA GLU A 73 -28.45 4.37 5.23
C GLU A 73 -29.55 3.67 4.46
N PHE A 74 -29.77 2.40 4.80
CA PHE A 74 -31.02 1.72 4.51
C PHE A 74 -32.01 2.14 5.58
N GLU A 75 -32.86 3.13 5.29
CA GLU A 75 -34.22 3.26 5.83
C GLU A 75 -35.18 3.73 4.73
#